data_AF-A0A9P7MUU0-F1
#
_entry.id   AF-A0A9P7MUU0-F1
#
_cell.length_a   1.000
_cell.length_b   1.000
_cell.length_c   1.000
_cell.angle_alpha   90.00
_cell.angle_beta   90.00
_cell.angle_gamma   90.00
#
_symmetry.space_group_name_H-M   'P 1'
#
loop_
_entity.id
_entity.type
_entity.pdbx_description
1 polymer ?
#
loop_
_entity_poly.entity_id
_entity_poly.type
_entity_poly.pdbx_seq_one_letter_code
_entity_poly.pdbx_strand_id
1 'polypeptide(L)'
;MDTGNFPQQMAGGGTESLLPSSLPPVLSRPISYAFDGPTTNITQHTQSTDPPEFRVVHDDPVKFALAYAAANGGIRVPFICAAHRRGPGLLHYDKLPTYEENFCHRSNLLDTLTRKWPGIDNRPLYPISETGGIFSDRVAVYLGPRLDNYTKLNPIPDLPVISVPPVRNPDVTAKGLYSRGEDKSIMRQKICGALRMCVHHRYDQVVIGDFGLGDGFNNPPQYLAEIWRDLLLFDPNLRGQFRSVHFVFTDPLQSTTQCHRDRRQKYNERERLVQMLARDGTSSSRSEGAPSGPSSQRAPTDMEVFESVFQIELSSKRAPTDMAIFESVFHPDEIKRVRKEAASSSSTNMVLS
;
A
#
# COMPACT_ATOMS: atom_id res chain seq x y z
N MET A 1 64.34 -29.17 12.69
CA MET A 1 64.42 -28.66 11.31
C MET A 1 63.50 -29.48 10.44
N ASP A 2 62.31 -29.06 10.06
CA ASP A 2 61.30 -28.18 10.66
C ASP A 2 60.03 -28.57 9.91
N THR A 3 59.00 -28.88 10.67
CA THR A 3 57.66 -29.14 10.19
C THR A 3 56.93 -27.81 9.95
N GLY A 4 56.33 -27.66 8.77
CA GLY A 4 55.14 -26.84 8.56
C GLY A 4 55.34 -25.36 8.24
N ASN A 5 54.83 -24.93 7.08
CA ASN A 5 53.85 -23.83 7.02
C ASN A 5 53.34 -23.64 5.58
N PHE A 6 52.05 -23.92 5.37
CA PHE A 6 51.27 -23.31 4.29
C PHE A 6 50.74 -21.96 4.79
N PRO A 7 50.92 -20.84 4.07
CA PRO A 7 50.28 -19.59 4.44
C PRO A 7 48.79 -19.67 4.10
N GLN A 8 47.98 -19.77 5.16
CA GLN A 8 46.55 -19.56 5.18
C GLN A 8 46.27 -18.06 4.95
N GLN A 9 46.01 -17.65 3.70
CA GLN A 9 45.43 -16.32 3.44
C GLN A 9 43.96 -16.33 3.86
N MET A 10 43.73 -15.86 5.08
CA MET A 10 42.42 -15.42 5.54
C MET A 10 41.96 -14.24 4.67
N ALA A 11 40.99 -14.49 3.79
CA ALA A 11 40.17 -13.44 3.21
C ALA A 11 39.25 -12.89 4.32
N GLY A 12 39.81 -12.06 5.19
CA GLY A 12 39.05 -11.21 6.11
C GLY A 12 38.46 -10.05 5.33
N GLY A 13 37.36 -10.30 4.61
CA GLY A 13 36.51 -9.25 4.07
C GLY A 13 35.83 -8.53 5.23
N GLY A 14 36.48 -7.50 5.76
CA GLY A 14 35.89 -6.61 6.73
C GLY A 14 34.63 -6.00 6.14
N THR A 15 33.48 -6.31 6.74
CA THR A 15 32.27 -5.51 6.62
C THR A 15 32.56 -4.16 7.26
N GLU A 16 33.19 -3.26 6.50
CA GLU A 16 33.24 -1.85 6.87
C GLU A 16 31.80 -1.42 7.15
N SER A 17 31.59 -0.90 8.36
CA SER A 17 30.33 -0.31 8.80
C SER A 17 29.87 0.72 7.76
N LEU A 18 28.91 0.34 6.93
CA LEU A 18 28.31 1.22 5.91
C LEU A 18 27.58 2.42 6.53
N LEU A 19 27.36 2.41 7.85
CA LEU A 19 26.74 3.49 8.58
C LEU A 19 27.73 4.65 8.79
N PRO A 20 27.31 5.91 8.56
CA PRO A 20 28.13 7.07 8.88
C PRO A 20 28.47 7.10 10.38
N SER A 21 29.66 7.61 10.71
CA SER A 21 30.19 7.73 12.07
C SER A 21 29.32 8.56 13.03
N SER A 22 28.37 9.34 12.48
CA SER A 22 27.23 9.89 13.20
C SER A 22 26.01 9.84 12.28
N LEU A 23 24.93 9.18 12.72
CA LEU A 23 23.64 9.27 12.05
C LEU A 23 23.08 10.69 12.22
N PRO A 24 22.43 11.27 11.20
CA PRO A 24 21.82 12.58 11.32
C PRO A 24 20.80 12.57 12.48
N PRO A 25 20.72 13.65 13.27
CA PRO A 25 19.80 13.72 14.40
C PRO A 25 18.35 13.53 13.91
N VAL A 26 17.48 12.99 14.76
CA VAL A 26 16.04 12.98 14.46
C VAL A 26 15.57 14.43 14.27
N LEU A 27 15.05 14.70 13.07
CA LEU A 27 14.83 16.05 12.57
C LEU A 27 13.44 16.60 12.93
N SER A 28 12.51 15.73 13.33
CA SER A 28 11.14 16.13 13.65
C SER A 28 10.49 15.16 14.63
N ARG A 29 9.51 15.67 15.38
CA ARG A 29 8.69 14.87 16.27
C ARG A 29 7.54 14.22 15.50
N PRO A 30 7.33 12.90 15.61
CA PRO A 30 6.18 12.24 15.01
C PRO A 30 4.88 12.54 15.77
N ILE A 31 3.77 12.53 15.03
CA ILE A 31 2.41 12.76 15.53
C ILE A 31 1.58 11.50 15.30
N SER A 32 1.00 10.95 16.37
CA SER A 32 0.11 9.80 16.29
C SER A 32 -1.34 10.26 16.07
N TYR A 33 -2.03 9.59 15.15
CA TYR A 33 -3.43 9.79 14.83
C TYR A 33 -4.22 8.53 15.18
N ALA A 34 -5.32 8.71 15.91
CA ALA A 34 -6.36 7.70 16.07
C ALA A 34 -7.60 8.19 15.33
N PHE A 35 -8.17 7.37 14.45
CA PHE A 35 -9.39 7.74 13.71
C PHE A 35 -10.68 7.25 14.39
N ASP A 36 -10.56 6.78 15.63
CA ASP A 36 -11.65 6.24 16.45
C ASP A 36 -12.40 7.34 17.25
N GLY A 37 -12.16 8.62 16.94
CA GLY A 37 -12.76 9.79 17.60
C GLY A 37 -13.51 10.70 16.61
N PRO A 38 -14.13 11.81 17.07
CA PRO A 38 -14.81 12.75 16.17
C PRO A 38 -13.81 13.17 15.11
N THR A 39 -14.13 12.82 13.85
CA THR A 39 -13.37 13.09 12.64
C THR A 39 -12.52 14.33 12.82
N THR A 40 -11.19 14.21 12.72
CA THR A 40 -10.33 15.38 12.58
C THR A 40 -10.94 16.21 11.47
N ASN A 41 -11.52 17.37 11.83
CA ASN A 41 -12.21 18.22 10.87
C ASN A 41 -11.16 18.60 9.82
N ILE A 42 -11.31 18.05 8.62
CA ILE A 42 -10.39 18.32 7.53
C ILE A 42 -10.83 19.64 6.95
N THR A 43 -9.97 20.64 7.10
CA THR A 43 -10.10 21.85 6.32
C THR A 43 -9.72 21.49 4.89
N GLN A 44 -10.71 21.47 3.99
CA GLN A 44 -10.44 21.45 2.56
C GLN A 44 -9.64 22.70 2.20
N HIS A 45 -8.54 22.53 1.46
CA HIS A 45 -7.67 23.65 1.06
C HIS A 45 -8.04 24.20 -0.32
N THR A 46 -8.88 23.48 -1.05
CA THR A 46 -9.35 23.84 -2.40
C THR A 46 -10.79 23.41 -2.61
N GLN A 47 -11.51 24.16 -3.43
CA GLN A 47 -12.86 23.83 -3.92
C GLN A 47 -12.82 23.10 -5.28
N SER A 48 -11.63 22.84 -5.82
CA SER A 48 -11.49 22.08 -7.06
C SER A 48 -12.11 20.69 -6.89
N THR A 49 -12.73 20.21 -7.96
CA THR A 49 -13.23 18.84 -8.09
C THR A 49 -12.47 18.09 -9.18
N ASP A 50 -11.38 18.66 -9.68
CA ASP A 50 -10.53 18.10 -10.72
C ASP A 50 -9.86 16.82 -10.21
N PRO A 51 -9.79 15.77 -11.04
CA PRO A 51 -9.08 14.56 -10.66
C PRO A 51 -7.56 14.84 -10.57
N PRO A 52 -6.85 14.21 -9.62
CA PRO A 52 -5.39 14.28 -9.59
C PRO A 52 -4.78 13.61 -10.82
N GLU A 53 -3.55 14.00 -11.15
CA GLU A 53 -2.72 13.21 -12.05
C GLU A 53 -2.31 11.90 -11.37
N PHE A 54 -2.78 10.77 -11.90
CA PHE A 54 -2.34 9.45 -11.46
C PHE A 54 -1.14 8.98 -12.28
N ARG A 55 -0.11 8.46 -11.61
CA ARG A 55 0.98 7.73 -12.27
C ARG A 55 1.21 6.39 -11.58
N VAL A 56 1.44 5.36 -12.37
CA VAL A 56 1.91 4.06 -11.91
C VAL A 56 3.33 3.87 -12.43
N VAL A 57 4.28 3.62 -11.54
CA VAL A 57 5.72 3.64 -11.84
C VAL A 57 6.41 2.45 -11.19
N HIS A 58 7.43 1.92 -11.87
CA HIS A 58 8.36 0.95 -11.29
C HIS A 58 9.62 1.68 -10.79
N ASP A 59 9.79 1.79 -9.46
CA ASP A 59 10.95 2.39 -8.79
C ASP A 59 10.94 2.06 -7.28
N ASP A 60 11.91 2.57 -6.53
CA ASP A 60 11.82 2.69 -5.07
C ASP A 60 10.97 3.93 -4.69
N PRO A 61 9.90 3.82 -3.89
CA PRO A 61 9.00 4.94 -3.62
C PRO A 61 9.69 6.13 -2.95
N VAL A 62 10.64 5.92 -2.03
CA VAL A 62 11.38 7.02 -1.40
C VAL A 62 12.34 7.67 -2.39
N LYS A 63 13.07 6.88 -3.20
CA LYS A 63 13.94 7.40 -4.28
C LYS A 63 13.12 8.23 -5.26
N PHE A 64 11.97 7.72 -5.69
CA PHE A 64 11.04 8.42 -6.56
C PHE A 64 10.52 9.71 -5.93
N ALA A 65 10.07 9.67 -4.67
CA ALA A 65 9.57 10.85 -3.96
C ALA A 65 10.63 11.95 -3.88
N LEU A 66 11.88 11.59 -3.57
CA LEU A 66 13.00 12.53 -3.49
C LEU A 66 13.38 13.10 -4.86
N ALA A 67 13.42 12.27 -5.91
CA ALA A 67 13.69 12.71 -7.27
C ALA A 67 12.58 13.64 -7.80
N TYR A 68 11.32 13.29 -7.54
CA TYR A 68 10.17 14.10 -7.91
C TYR A 68 10.16 15.43 -7.17
N ALA A 69 10.45 15.43 -5.86
CA ALA A 69 10.63 16.63 -5.07
C ALA A 69 11.67 17.57 -5.68
N ALA A 70 12.86 17.05 -6.01
CA ALA A 70 13.94 17.81 -6.61
C ALA A 70 13.56 18.38 -8.00
N ALA A 71 12.93 17.56 -8.84
CA ALA A 71 12.52 17.97 -10.19
C ALA A 71 11.44 19.05 -10.21
N ASN A 72 10.63 19.15 -9.15
CA ASN A 72 9.51 20.10 -9.06
C ASN A 72 9.79 21.25 -8.08
N GLY A 73 11.04 21.74 -8.05
CA GLY A 73 11.40 22.95 -7.29
C GLY A 73 11.59 22.73 -5.78
N GLY A 74 11.90 21.50 -5.36
CA GLY A 74 12.17 21.19 -3.96
C GLY A 74 10.90 21.06 -3.09
N ILE A 75 9.75 20.80 -3.71
CA ILE A 75 8.52 20.53 -2.98
C ILE A 75 8.65 19.24 -2.16
N ARG A 76 8.01 19.19 -1.00
CA ARG A 76 8.08 18.02 -0.12
C ARG A 76 6.92 17.09 -0.43
N VAL A 77 7.22 15.84 -0.76
CA VAL A 77 6.20 14.86 -1.13
C VAL A 77 6.16 13.75 -0.10
N PRO A 78 5.04 13.56 0.63
CA PRO A 78 4.90 12.51 1.62
C PRO A 78 4.90 11.13 0.97
N PHE A 79 5.58 10.20 1.64
CA PHE A 79 5.50 8.78 1.34
C PHE A 79 4.55 8.09 2.31
N ILE A 80 3.51 7.42 1.81
CA ILE A 80 2.65 6.54 2.60
C ILE A 80 3.33 5.17 2.72
N CYS A 81 3.85 4.89 3.91
CA CYS A 81 4.56 3.66 4.24
C CYS A 81 3.60 2.60 4.81
N ALA A 82 3.67 1.38 4.26
CA ALA A 82 2.99 0.21 4.79
C ALA A 82 3.66 -0.26 6.09
N ALA A 83 3.22 0.31 7.22
CA ALA A 83 3.85 0.11 8.50
C ALA A 83 3.50 -1.25 9.13
N HIS A 84 4.39 -1.77 9.96
CA HIS A 84 4.06 -2.90 10.83
C HIS A 84 3.15 -2.41 11.97
N ARG A 85 2.20 -3.22 12.45
CA ARG A 85 1.26 -2.75 13.51
C ARG A 85 1.91 -2.64 14.89
N ARG A 86 2.83 -3.55 15.22
CA ARG A 86 3.33 -3.75 16.60
C ARG A 86 4.63 -3.05 16.95
N GLY A 87 5.42 -2.67 15.96
CA GLY A 87 6.72 -2.04 16.18
C GLY A 87 7.36 -1.66 14.85
N PRO A 88 8.18 -0.60 14.82
CA PRO A 88 8.75 -0.08 13.58
C PRO A 88 9.78 -1.05 12.99
N GLY A 89 9.69 -1.29 11.69
CA GLY A 89 10.69 -2.08 10.94
C GLY A 89 10.79 -3.54 11.39
N LEU A 90 9.78 -4.06 12.09
CA LEU A 90 9.77 -5.45 12.54
C LEU A 90 9.56 -6.41 11.37
N LEU A 91 10.36 -7.47 11.35
CA LEU A 91 10.21 -8.60 10.44
C LEU A 91 8.83 -9.26 10.60
N HIS A 92 8.19 -9.54 9.48
CA HIS A 92 7.12 -10.52 9.46
C HIS A 92 7.76 -11.91 9.44
N TYR A 93 7.51 -12.70 10.50
CA TYR A 93 8.19 -13.95 10.89
C TYR A 93 8.56 -15.00 9.82
N ASP A 94 8.16 -14.88 8.54
CA ASP A 94 8.42 -15.90 7.50
C ASP A 94 8.65 -15.30 6.09
N LYS A 95 9.06 -14.03 5.95
CA LYS A 95 9.00 -13.33 4.65
C LYS A 95 10.25 -12.50 4.35
N LEU A 96 10.42 -12.19 3.06
CA LEU A 96 11.39 -11.20 2.57
C LEU A 96 11.23 -9.88 3.36
N PRO A 97 12.31 -9.12 3.56
CA PRO A 97 12.26 -7.85 4.28
C PRO A 97 11.16 -6.95 3.73
N THR A 98 10.33 -6.42 4.62
CA THR A 98 9.27 -5.49 4.20
C THR A 98 9.87 -4.19 3.73
N TYR A 99 9.06 -3.38 3.03
CA TYR A 99 9.50 -2.04 2.66
C TYR A 99 9.84 -1.19 3.89
N GLU A 100 9.00 -1.21 4.93
CA GLU A 100 9.26 -0.46 6.18
C GLU A 100 10.60 -0.85 6.80
N GLU A 101 10.91 -2.15 6.85
CA GLU A 101 12.18 -2.65 7.37
C GLU A 101 13.36 -2.12 6.56
N ASN A 102 13.35 -2.27 5.23
CA ASN A 102 14.41 -1.73 4.37
C ASN A 102 14.54 -0.21 4.52
N PHE A 103 13.42 0.49 4.70
CA PHE A 103 13.41 1.92 4.89
C PHE A 103 13.98 2.35 6.25
N CYS A 104 13.66 1.64 7.33
CA CYS A 104 14.27 1.82 8.65
C CYS A 104 15.79 1.62 8.62
N HIS A 105 16.31 0.70 7.80
CA HIS A 105 17.74 0.43 7.68
C HIS A 105 18.53 1.49 6.90
N ARG A 106 17.86 2.34 6.11
CA ARG A 106 18.50 3.36 5.27
C ARG A 106 18.08 4.79 5.60
N SER A 107 17.31 4.96 6.67
CA SER A 107 16.83 6.24 7.16
C SER A 107 16.83 6.30 8.68
N ASN A 108 16.62 7.50 9.23
CA ASN A 108 16.46 7.67 10.68
C ASN A 108 15.02 7.36 11.14
N LEU A 109 14.19 6.68 10.34
CA LEU A 109 12.79 6.39 10.67
C LEU A 109 12.68 5.58 11.98
N LEU A 110 13.52 4.56 12.16
CA LEU A 110 13.51 3.75 13.38
C LEU A 110 13.78 4.60 14.62
N ASP A 111 14.80 5.46 14.57
CA ASP A 111 15.11 6.40 15.66
C ASP A 111 13.97 7.40 15.89
N THR A 112 13.36 7.89 14.81
CA THR A 112 12.23 8.83 14.86
C THR A 112 11.04 8.22 15.59
N LEU A 113 10.76 6.93 15.36
CA LEU A 113 9.61 6.21 15.90
C LEU A 113 9.85 5.61 17.29
N THR A 114 11.11 5.47 17.73
CA THR A 114 11.47 4.87 19.03
C THR A 114 11.99 5.89 20.05
N ARG A 115 12.41 7.07 19.60
CA ARG A 115 12.94 8.13 20.48
C ARG A 115 11.89 8.60 21.48
N LYS A 116 12.33 8.69 22.75
CA LYS A 116 11.59 9.38 23.80
C LYS A 116 11.78 10.89 23.65
N TRP A 117 10.68 11.62 23.55
CA TRP A 117 10.70 13.07 23.39
C TRP A 117 10.57 13.76 24.76
N PRO A 118 11.51 14.66 25.13
CA PRO A 118 11.43 15.40 26.40
C PRO A 118 10.14 16.22 26.51
N GLY A 119 9.51 16.20 27.68
CA GLY A 119 8.35 17.07 27.99
C GLY A 119 6.99 16.55 27.51
N ILE A 120 6.86 15.28 27.12
CA ILE A 120 5.61 14.68 26.67
C ILE A 120 5.29 13.42 27.47
N ASP A 121 3.99 13.16 27.63
CA ASP A 121 3.45 11.91 28.16
C ASP A 121 4.10 10.74 27.41
N ASN A 122 4.84 9.88 28.11
CA ASN A 122 5.74 8.84 27.57
C ASN A 122 4.99 7.67 26.90
N ARG A 123 3.90 7.96 26.20
CA ARG A 123 3.09 6.99 25.48
C ARG A 123 3.87 6.52 24.26
N PRO A 124 4.00 5.20 24.07
CA PRO A 124 4.68 4.68 22.90
C PRO A 124 3.83 4.96 21.65
N LEU A 125 4.50 5.23 20.52
CA LEU A 125 3.83 5.40 19.22
C LEU A 125 3.29 4.06 18.68
N TYR A 126 3.86 2.96 19.16
CA TYR A 126 3.46 1.60 18.83
C TYR A 126 2.89 0.88 20.08
N PRO A 127 1.94 -0.05 19.90
CA PRO A 127 1.34 -0.44 18.63
C PRO A 127 0.48 0.68 18.03
N ILE A 128 0.52 0.82 16.70
CA ILE A 128 -0.37 1.74 15.99
C ILE A 128 -1.81 1.21 16.16
N SER A 129 -2.76 2.11 16.44
CA SER A 129 -4.16 1.73 16.60
C SER A 129 -4.73 1.08 15.32
N GLU A 130 -5.87 0.42 15.44
CA GLU A 130 -6.42 -0.36 14.33
C GLU A 130 -6.73 0.47 13.10
N THR A 131 -7.25 1.68 13.26
CA THR A 131 -7.48 2.58 12.13
C THR A 131 -6.33 3.57 11.95
N GLY A 132 -5.54 3.81 13.00
CA GLY A 132 -4.60 4.91 13.15
C GLY A 132 -3.37 4.93 12.24
N GLY A 133 -2.57 5.97 12.44
CA GLY A 133 -1.33 6.21 11.69
C GLY A 133 -0.38 7.15 12.42
N ILE A 134 0.86 7.21 11.96
CA ILE A 134 1.89 8.12 12.49
C ILE A 134 2.41 8.99 11.37
N PHE A 135 2.39 10.31 11.57
CA PHE A 135 3.05 11.26 10.67
C PHE A 135 4.43 11.62 11.21
N SER A 136 5.46 11.41 10.41
CA SER A 136 6.83 11.87 10.69
C SER A 136 7.20 12.93 9.66
N ASP A 137 7.38 14.18 10.10
CA ASP A 137 7.54 15.29 9.16
C ASP A 137 8.84 15.22 8.37
N ARG A 138 9.96 14.91 9.03
CA ARG A 138 11.32 14.90 8.45
C ARG A 138 12.03 13.60 8.79
N VAL A 139 12.05 12.69 7.82
CA VAL A 139 12.80 11.44 7.89
C VAL A 139 14.01 11.55 6.98
N ALA A 140 15.20 11.56 7.56
CA ALA A 140 16.46 11.68 6.84
C ALA A 140 16.84 10.33 6.22
N VAL A 141 17.20 10.32 4.94
CA VAL A 141 17.56 9.12 4.18
C VAL A 141 19.05 9.15 3.87
N TYR A 142 19.83 8.23 4.45
CA TYR A 142 21.29 8.21 4.31
C TYR A 142 21.79 7.21 3.27
N LEU A 143 21.02 6.18 2.91
CA LEU A 143 21.38 5.21 1.86
C LEU A 143 20.30 5.11 0.78
N GLY A 144 20.75 4.85 -0.44
CA GLY A 144 19.90 4.44 -1.55
C GLY A 144 19.24 3.07 -1.30
N PRO A 145 18.32 2.64 -2.18
CA PRO A 145 17.71 1.32 -2.11
C PRO A 145 18.75 0.20 -2.30
N ARG A 146 18.35 -1.03 -1.96
CA ARG A 146 19.19 -2.23 -2.12
C ARG A 146 19.72 -2.40 -3.54
N LEU A 147 18.93 -2.05 -4.55
CA LEU A 147 19.33 -2.12 -5.95
C LEU A 147 20.52 -1.21 -6.28
N ASP A 148 20.64 -0.09 -5.57
CA ASP A 148 21.74 0.85 -5.68
C ASP A 148 22.90 0.49 -4.71
N ASN A 149 22.96 -0.76 -4.25
CA ASN A 149 23.93 -1.26 -3.27
C ASN A 149 24.06 -0.39 -2.01
N TYR A 150 22.95 0.22 -1.58
CA TYR A 150 22.93 1.13 -0.43
C TYR A 150 23.93 2.29 -0.55
N THR A 151 24.09 2.84 -1.74
CA THR A 151 24.97 4.00 -1.98
C THR A 151 24.62 5.15 -1.03
N LYS A 152 25.63 5.75 -0.39
CA LYS A 152 25.44 6.89 0.52
C LYS A 152 24.90 8.11 -0.24
N LEU A 153 23.84 8.72 0.29
CA LEU A 153 23.25 9.93 -0.28
C LEU A 153 23.94 11.18 0.29
N ASN A 154 24.40 12.06 -0.60
CA ASN A 154 25.03 13.33 -0.23
C ASN A 154 24.62 14.45 -1.21
N PRO A 155 24.00 15.55 -0.75
CA PRO A 155 23.56 15.83 0.64
C PRO A 155 22.55 14.79 1.13
N ILE A 156 22.39 14.65 2.46
CA ILE A 156 21.39 13.75 3.06
C ILE A 156 20.01 14.39 2.89
N PRO A 157 19.13 13.85 2.04
CA PRO A 157 17.78 14.39 1.89
C PRO A 157 16.87 13.94 3.03
N ASP A 158 15.74 14.64 3.20
CA ASP A 158 14.63 14.21 4.04
C ASP A 158 13.29 14.27 3.31
N LEU A 159 12.32 13.49 3.78
CA LEU A 159 10.95 13.51 3.29
C LEU A 159 9.94 13.27 4.43
N PRO A 160 8.68 13.71 4.25
CA PRO A 160 7.59 13.35 5.15
C PRO A 160 7.16 11.90 4.94
N VAL A 161 6.81 11.22 6.03
CA VAL A 161 6.41 9.81 6.02
C VAL A 161 5.13 9.64 6.82
N ILE A 162 4.17 8.94 6.23
CA ILE A 162 2.90 8.55 6.86
C ILE A 162 2.92 7.04 7.04
N SER A 163 3.17 6.59 8.27
CA SER A 163 3.21 5.18 8.64
C SER A 163 1.81 4.71 9.03
N VAL A 164 1.18 3.89 8.18
CA VAL A 164 -0.14 3.31 8.44
C VAL A 164 -0.07 1.81 8.20
N PRO A 165 -0.53 0.96 9.14
CA PRO A 165 -0.48 -0.48 8.93
C PRO A 165 -1.63 -0.94 8.04
N PRO A 166 -1.39 -1.59 6.89
CA PRO A 166 -2.46 -2.20 6.10
C PRO A 166 -3.17 -3.33 6.88
N VAL A 167 -4.36 -3.73 6.42
CA VAL A 167 -4.97 -5.01 6.85
C VAL A 167 -4.03 -6.15 6.45
N ARG A 168 -3.85 -7.15 7.31
CA ARG A 168 -2.88 -8.23 7.08
C ARG A 168 -3.59 -9.56 6.91
N ASN A 169 -3.27 -10.25 5.82
CA ASN A 169 -3.79 -11.55 5.42
C ASN A 169 -5.33 -11.65 5.55
N PRO A 170 -6.09 -10.71 4.95
CA PRO A 170 -7.54 -10.83 4.98
C PRO A 170 -7.99 -12.16 4.37
N ASP A 171 -9.15 -12.64 4.83
CA ASP A 171 -9.79 -13.78 4.18
C ASP A 171 -10.23 -13.36 2.76
N VAL A 172 -9.81 -14.12 1.74
CA VAL A 172 -10.15 -13.83 0.34
C VAL A 172 -10.88 -14.99 -0.33
N THR A 173 -11.91 -14.65 -1.11
CA THR A 173 -12.77 -15.60 -1.82
C THR A 173 -12.05 -16.26 -2.99
N ALA A 174 -12.72 -17.22 -3.63
CA ALA A 174 -12.23 -17.90 -4.83
C ALA A 174 -11.80 -16.92 -5.93
N LYS A 175 -12.54 -15.81 -6.05
CA LYS A 175 -12.43 -14.78 -7.09
C LYS A 175 -11.45 -13.66 -6.73
N GLY A 176 -10.72 -13.75 -5.61
CA GLY A 176 -9.79 -12.70 -5.19
C GLY A 176 -10.49 -11.46 -4.62
N LEU A 177 -11.63 -11.66 -3.94
CA LEU A 177 -12.39 -10.60 -3.26
C LEU A 177 -12.25 -10.75 -1.75
N TYR A 178 -12.35 -9.67 -0.97
CA TYR A 178 -12.49 -9.79 0.49
C TYR A 178 -13.69 -10.68 0.83
N SER A 179 -13.49 -11.68 1.69
CA SER A 179 -14.55 -12.55 2.18
C SER A 179 -15.38 -11.87 3.27
N ARG A 180 -14.76 -10.98 4.05
CA ARG A 180 -15.40 -10.24 5.15
C ARG A 180 -15.55 -8.77 4.77
N GLY A 181 -16.75 -8.22 4.96
CA GLY A 181 -17.00 -6.78 4.77
C GLY A 181 -16.21 -5.90 5.75
N GLU A 182 -15.91 -6.42 6.94
CA GLU A 182 -15.13 -5.74 7.97
C GLU A 182 -13.70 -5.44 7.51
N ASP A 183 -12.98 -6.43 6.97
CA ASP A 183 -11.61 -6.24 6.44
C ASP A 183 -11.59 -5.16 5.36
N LYS A 184 -12.58 -5.18 4.45
CA LYS A 184 -12.74 -4.16 3.41
C LYS A 184 -12.97 -2.77 4.01
N SER A 185 -13.84 -2.66 5.02
CA SER A 185 -14.15 -1.40 5.69
C SER A 185 -12.94 -0.84 6.43
N ILE A 186 -12.23 -1.68 7.20
CA ILE A 186 -11.02 -1.30 7.92
C ILE A 186 -9.94 -0.84 6.94
N MET A 187 -9.73 -1.57 5.83
CA MET A 187 -8.76 -1.15 4.81
C MET A 187 -9.11 0.21 4.20
N ARG A 188 -10.39 0.45 3.89
CA ARG A 188 -10.86 1.75 3.40
C ARG A 188 -10.62 2.86 4.43
N GLN A 189 -10.90 2.62 5.70
CA GLN A 189 -10.67 3.60 6.77
C GLN A 189 -9.19 3.94 6.92
N LYS A 190 -8.30 2.95 6.84
CA LYS A 190 -6.84 3.15 6.88
C LYS A 190 -6.33 3.99 5.72
N ILE A 191 -6.76 3.69 4.50
CA ILE A 191 -6.39 4.44 3.30
C ILE A 191 -6.93 5.87 3.38
N CYS A 192 -8.19 6.02 3.79
CA CYS A 192 -8.80 7.32 4.02
C CYS A 192 -7.99 8.10 5.06
N GLY A 193 -7.70 7.52 6.23
CA GLY A 193 -6.89 8.13 7.27
C GLY A 193 -5.53 8.61 6.79
N ALA A 194 -4.81 7.81 5.99
CA ALA A 194 -3.53 8.19 5.40
C ALA A 194 -3.65 9.43 4.50
N LEU A 195 -4.65 9.45 3.59
CA LEU A 195 -4.91 10.59 2.70
C LEU A 195 -5.32 11.85 3.49
N ARG A 196 -6.14 11.67 4.54
CA ARG A 196 -6.56 12.76 5.42
C ARG A 196 -5.37 13.37 6.17
N MET A 197 -4.38 12.57 6.55
CA MET A 197 -3.13 13.07 7.13
C MET A 197 -2.33 13.91 6.12
N CYS A 198 -2.25 13.48 4.84
CA CYS A 198 -1.65 14.30 3.79
C CYS A 198 -2.32 15.68 3.70
N VAL A 199 -3.65 15.71 3.56
CA VAL A 199 -4.42 16.95 3.45
C VAL A 199 -4.27 17.81 4.71
N HIS A 200 -4.35 17.20 5.91
CA HIS A 200 -4.17 17.93 7.17
C HIS A 200 -2.82 18.64 7.25
N HIS A 201 -1.75 18.01 6.76
CA HIS A 201 -0.41 18.58 6.69
C HIS A 201 -0.13 19.39 5.41
N ARG A 202 -1.18 19.73 4.65
CA ARG A 202 -1.13 20.57 3.43
C ARG A 202 -0.28 19.97 2.30
N TYR A 203 -0.26 18.65 2.20
CA TYR A 203 0.29 17.96 1.04
C TYR A 203 -0.82 17.67 0.04
N ASP A 204 -0.61 18.12 -1.19
CA ASP A 204 -1.48 17.89 -2.34
C ASP A 204 -0.85 16.93 -3.37
N GLN A 205 0.28 16.33 -3.02
CA GLN A 205 0.98 15.32 -3.81
C GLN A 205 1.35 14.19 -2.87
N VAL A 206 1.35 12.95 -3.35
CA VAL A 206 1.67 11.80 -2.50
C VAL A 206 2.29 10.67 -3.31
N VAL A 207 3.27 10.00 -2.70
CA VAL A 207 3.83 8.75 -3.20
C VAL A 207 3.32 7.60 -2.33
N ILE A 208 2.83 6.55 -2.97
CA ILE A 208 2.27 5.37 -2.35
C ILE A 208 3.06 4.17 -2.87
N GLY A 209 3.60 3.35 -1.96
CA GLY A 209 4.27 2.11 -2.33
C GLY A 209 3.29 0.99 -2.68
N ASP A 210 3.72 -0.25 -2.50
CA ASP A 210 2.93 -1.48 -2.57
C ASP A 210 1.99 -1.67 -1.35
N PHE A 211 1.32 -0.60 -0.92
CA PHE A 211 0.60 -0.54 0.36
C PHE A 211 -0.42 -1.67 0.54
N GLY A 212 -0.12 -2.65 1.40
CA GLY A 212 -1.04 -3.77 1.67
C GLY A 212 -1.03 -4.87 0.60
N LEU A 213 -0.15 -4.79 -0.40
CA LEU A 213 0.02 -5.81 -1.42
C LEU A 213 1.13 -6.78 -1.05
N GLY A 214 1.33 -7.77 -1.92
CA GLY A 214 2.42 -8.73 -1.85
C GLY A 214 2.28 -9.73 -0.73
N ASP A 215 3.33 -10.53 -0.60
CA ASP A 215 3.33 -11.65 0.32
C ASP A 215 3.18 -11.19 1.76
N GLY A 216 3.61 -10.00 2.14
CA GLY A 216 3.52 -9.46 3.51
C GLY A 216 2.08 -9.33 4.03
N PHE A 217 1.18 -8.84 3.17
CA PHE A 217 -0.16 -8.38 3.54
C PHE A 217 -1.29 -9.10 2.82
N ASN A 218 -1.10 -9.56 1.58
CA ASN A 218 -2.06 -10.39 0.85
C ASN A 218 -3.47 -9.78 0.70
N ASN A 219 -3.58 -8.46 0.49
CA ASN A 219 -4.86 -7.86 0.15
C ASN A 219 -5.15 -8.02 -1.34
N PRO A 220 -6.43 -8.18 -1.74
CA PRO A 220 -6.82 -8.33 -3.13
C PRO A 220 -6.49 -7.06 -3.96
N PRO A 221 -5.61 -7.14 -4.98
CA PRO A 221 -5.10 -5.96 -5.69
C PRO A 221 -6.17 -5.10 -6.35
N GLN A 222 -7.13 -5.74 -7.03
CA GLN A 222 -8.20 -5.04 -7.74
C GLN A 222 -9.02 -4.17 -6.78
N TYR A 223 -9.47 -4.75 -5.67
CA TYR A 223 -10.25 -4.02 -4.67
C TYR A 223 -9.44 -2.91 -4.00
N LEU A 224 -8.16 -3.16 -3.76
CA LEU A 224 -7.30 -2.16 -3.14
C LEU A 224 -7.13 -0.94 -4.05
N ALA A 225 -6.86 -1.16 -5.34
CA ALA A 225 -6.78 -0.11 -6.34
C ALA A 225 -8.10 0.67 -6.45
N GLU A 226 -9.24 -0.02 -6.43
CA GLU A 226 -10.57 0.60 -6.41
C GLU A 226 -10.80 1.44 -5.15
N ILE A 227 -10.36 1.01 -3.96
CA ILE A 227 -10.48 1.82 -2.74
C ILE A 227 -9.70 3.14 -2.88
N TRP A 228 -8.46 3.08 -3.38
CA TRP A 228 -7.66 4.27 -3.63
C TRP A 228 -8.35 5.21 -4.62
N ARG A 229 -8.78 4.68 -5.78
CA ARG A 229 -9.51 5.44 -6.79
C ARG A 229 -10.75 6.10 -6.20
N ASP A 230 -11.58 5.32 -5.50
CA ASP A 230 -12.86 5.79 -5.02
C ASP A 230 -12.70 6.91 -3.98
N LEU A 231 -11.69 6.82 -3.12
CA LEU A 231 -11.38 7.87 -2.15
C LEU A 231 -10.84 9.13 -2.82
N LEU A 232 -9.96 8.98 -3.82
CA LEU A 232 -9.33 10.12 -4.49
C LEU A 232 -10.26 10.86 -5.46
N LEU A 233 -11.27 10.17 -6.01
CA LEU A 233 -12.20 10.72 -7.00
C LEU A 233 -13.59 11.06 -6.48
N PHE A 234 -14.08 10.34 -5.46
CA PHE A 234 -15.48 10.44 -5.03
C PHE A 234 -15.67 10.78 -3.56
N ASP A 235 -14.64 10.65 -2.69
CA ASP A 235 -14.81 11.07 -1.29
C ASP A 235 -14.95 12.60 -1.22
N PRO A 236 -16.04 13.11 -0.62
CA PRO A 236 -16.32 14.54 -0.59
C PRO A 236 -15.26 15.36 0.15
N ASN A 237 -14.46 14.75 1.03
CA ASN A 237 -13.41 15.44 1.79
C ASN A 237 -12.03 15.34 1.14
N LEU A 238 -11.84 14.46 0.16
CA LEU A 238 -10.53 14.20 -0.46
C LEU A 238 -10.50 14.55 -1.96
N ARG A 239 -11.65 14.49 -2.64
CA ARG A 239 -11.76 14.84 -4.05
C ARG A 239 -11.21 16.25 -4.30
N GLY A 240 -10.37 16.36 -5.32
CA GLY A 240 -9.73 17.61 -5.75
C GLY A 240 -8.71 18.19 -4.78
N GLN A 241 -8.45 17.54 -3.64
CA GLN A 241 -7.41 18.00 -2.69
C GLN A 241 -5.99 17.61 -3.13
N PHE A 242 -5.87 16.66 -4.07
CA PHE A 242 -4.58 16.21 -4.61
C PHE A 242 -4.42 16.68 -6.04
N ARG A 243 -3.22 17.20 -6.37
CA ARG A 243 -2.76 17.48 -7.72
C ARG A 243 -2.15 16.25 -8.38
N SER A 244 -1.39 15.43 -7.64
CA SER A 244 -0.81 14.21 -8.19
C SER A 244 -0.70 13.08 -7.16
N VAL A 245 -0.87 11.86 -7.65
CA VAL A 245 -0.77 10.62 -6.86
C VAL A 245 0.06 9.63 -7.63
N HIS A 246 1.15 9.16 -7.00
CA HIS A 246 2.11 8.26 -7.64
C HIS A 246 2.11 6.90 -6.92
N PHE A 247 1.63 5.87 -7.60
CA PHE A 247 1.73 4.48 -7.15
C PHE A 247 3.05 3.90 -7.65
N VAL A 248 3.97 3.59 -6.74
CA VAL A 248 5.33 3.18 -7.05
C VAL A 248 5.55 1.76 -6.57
N PHE A 249 5.78 0.85 -7.51
CA PHE A 249 5.99 -0.57 -7.26
C PHE A 249 7.48 -0.88 -7.31
N THR A 250 8.02 -1.47 -6.24
CA THR A 250 9.43 -1.91 -6.19
C THR A 250 9.69 -3.17 -7.00
N ASP A 251 8.70 -4.06 -7.09
CA ASP A 251 8.76 -5.26 -7.93
C ASP A 251 7.57 -5.25 -8.91
N PRO A 252 7.81 -4.99 -10.20
CA PRO A 252 6.75 -4.93 -11.20
C PRO A 252 6.23 -6.33 -11.56
N LEU A 253 6.94 -7.40 -11.18
CA LEU A 253 6.55 -8.79 -11.45
C LEU A 253 5.74 -9.42 -10.32
N GLN A 254 5.64 -8.72 -9.19
CA GLN A 254 4.87 -9.17 -8.04
C GLN A 254 3.39 -9.33 -8.42
N SER A 255 2.78 -10.46 -8.06
CA SER A 255 1.36 -10.70 -8.24
C SER A 255 0.78 -11.34 -6.98
N THR A 256 0.09 -10.52 -6.19
CA THR A 256 -0.62 -11.00 -5.00
C THR A 256 -1.72 -11.99 -5.38
N THR A 257 -2.36 -11.78 -6.54
CA THR A 257 -3.36 -12.72 -7.07
C THR A 257 -2.76 -14.07 -7.41
N GLN A 258 -1.56 -14.11 -8.01
CA GLN A 258 -0.87 -15.38 -8.26
C GLN A 258 -0.50 -16.05 -6.94
N CYS A 259 0.02 -15.31 -5.95
CA CYS A 259 0.33 -15.85 -4.62
C CYS A 259 -0.89 -16.53 -3.97
N HIS A 260 -2.08 -15.90 -4.05
CA HIS A 260 -3.32 -16.51 -3.58
C HIS A 260 -3.68 -17.82 -4.31
N ARG A 261 -3.52 -17.86 -5.64
CA ARG A 261 -3.79 -19.06 -6.45
C ARG A 261 -2.83 -20.20 -6.07
N ASP A 262 -1.55 -19.91 -5.98
CA ASP A 262 -0.50 -20.88 -5.64
C ASP A 262 -0.71 -21.45 -4.23
N ARG A 263 -1.02 -20.59 -3.26
CA ARG A 263 -1.31 -21.02 -1.88
C ARG A 263 -2.53 -21.94 -1.82
N ARG A 264 -3.59 -21.63 -2.58
CA ARG A 264 -4.80 -22.46 -2.65
C ARG A 264 -4.52 -23.79 -3.33
N GLN A 265 -3.74 -23.80 -4.42
CA GLN A 265 -3.37 -25.03 -5.10
C GLN A 265 -2.58 -25.97 -4.17
N LYS A 266 -1.59 -25.44 -3.45
CA LYS A 266 -0.83 -26.20 -2.44
C LYS A 266 -1.72 -26.78 -1.34
N TYR A 267 -2.70 -26.00 -0.85
CA TYR A 267 -3.68 -26.49 0.13
C TYR A 267 -4.52 -27.64 -0.43
N ASN A 268 -5.06 -27.47 -1.64
CA ASN A 268 -5.88 -28.50 -2.31
C ASN A 268 -5.09 -29.79 -2.59
N GLU A 269 -3.81 -29.67 -2.98
CA GLU A 269 -2.93 -30.81 -3.20
C GLU A 269 -2.65 -31.58 -1.90
N ARG A 270 -2.38 -30.85 -0.81
CA ARG A 270 -2.21 -31.45 0.52
C ARG A 270 -3.45 -32.19 0.99
N GLU A 271 -4.64 -31.60 0.80
CA GLU A 271 -5.93 -32.25 1.12
C GLU A 271 -6.14 -33.53 0.30
N ARG A 272 -5.82 -33.52 -1.00
CA ARG A 272 -5.89 -34.71 -1.86
C ARG A 272 -4.96 -35.82 -1.38
N LEU A 273 -3.73 -35.48 -0.98
CA LEU A 273 -2.77 -36.45 -0.45
C LEU A 273 -3.27 -37.07 0.87
N VAL A 274 -3.84 -36.27 1.78
CA VAL A 274 -4.44 -36.78 3.02
C VAL A 274 -5.61 -37.72 2.73
N GLN A 275 -6.49 -37.36 1.77
CA GLN A 275 -7.60 -38.22 1.36
C GLN A 275 -7.16 -39.52 0.69
N MET A 276 -6.06 -39.50 -0.07
CA MET A 276 -5.47 -40.70 -0.67
C MET A 276 -4.91 -41.63 0.40
N LEU A 277 -4.15 -41.10 1.36
CA LEU A 277 -3.60 -41.88 2.49
C LEU A 277 -4.71 -42.48 3.37
N ALA A 278 -5.85 -41.80 3.50
CA ALA A 278 -7.01 -42.32 4.23
C ALA A 278 -7.77 -43.45 3.49
N ARG A 279 -7.54 -43.64 2.18
CA ARG A 279 -8.25 -44.62 1.34
C ARG A 279 -7.50 -45.93 1.10
N ASP A 280 -6.27 -46.07 1.59
CA ASP A 280 -5.45 -47.30 1.47
C ASP A 280 -5.96 -48.51 2.30
N GLY A 281 -7.22 -48.48 2.75
CA GLY A 281 -7.91 -49.59 3.42
C GLY A 281 -9.10 -50.19 2.65
N THR A 282 -9.40 -49.76 1.42
CA THR A 282 -10.53 -50.34 0.66
C THR A 282 -10.23 -50.38 -0.84
N SER A 283 -10.02 -51.58 -1.36
CA SER A 283 -9.87 -51.85 -2.78
C SER A 283 -11.17 -51.56 -3.53
N SER A 284 -11.21 -50.50 -4.35
CA SER A 284 -12.10 -50.44 -5.51
C SER A 284 -11.58 -49.52 -6.62
N SER A 285 -11.88 -49.94 -7.83
CA SER A 285 -11.42 -49.51 -9.16
C SER A 285 -11.28 -48.01 -9.40
N ARG A 286 -10.13 -47.60 -9.96
CA ARG A 286 -9.87 -46.25 -10.48
C ARG A 286 -10.39 -46.10 -11.92
N SER A 287 -11.29 -45.14 -12.11
CA SER A 287 -11.51 -44.49 -13.41
C SER A 287 -10.45 -43.41 -13.61
N GLU A 288 -9.74 -43.48 -14.72
CA GLU A 288 -8.73 -42.50 -15.14
C GLU A 288 -9.42 -41.20 -15.58
N GLY A 289 -9.58 -40.27 -14.64
CA GLY A 289 -9.84 -38.87 -14.94
C GLY A 289 -8.53 -38.19 -15.34
N ALA A 290 -8.38 -37.85 -16.61
CA ALA A 290 -7.21 -37.19 -17.17
C ALA A 290 -6.81 -35.93 -16.36
N PRO A 291 -5.51 -35.66 -16.17
CA PRO A 291 -5.07 -34.41 -15.60
C PRO A 291 -5.44 -33.29 -16.56
N SER A 292 -6.35 -32.42 -16.12
CA SER A 292 -6.57 -31.12 -16.77
C SER A 292 -5.26 -30.37 -16.69
N GLY A 293 -4.57 -30.27 -17.82
CA GLY A 293 -3.33 -29.50 -17.94
C GLY A 293 -3.56 -28.04 -17.50
N PRO A 294 -2.55 -27.37 -16.96
CA PRO A 294 -2.69 -25.99 -16.50
C PRO A 294 -2.77 -25.07 -17.72
N SER A 295 -3.97 -24.89 -18.27
CA SER A 295 -4.31 -23.63 -18.93
C SER A 295 -4.57 -22.58 -17.85
N SER A 296 -3.53 -22.25 -17.09
CA SER A 296 -3.58 -21.15 -16.12
C SER A 296 -2.81 -20.01 -16.71
N GLN A 297 -3.49 -19.13 -17.44
CA GLN A 297 -2.95 -17.81 -17.73
C GLN A 297 -2.42 -17.20 -16.42
N ARG A 298 -1.16 -16.76 -16.45
CA ARG A 298 -0.51 -16.07 -15.32
C ARG A 298 -1.42 -14.94 -14.86
N ALA A 299 -1.66 -14.83 -13.55
CA ALA A 299 -2.43 -13.70 -13.02
C ALA A 299 -1.71 -12.38 -13.34
N PRO A 300 -2.44 -11.27 -13.55
CA PRO A 300 -1.82 -9.97 -13.72
C PRO A 300 -0.98 -9.61 -12.49
N THR A 301 0.07 -8.85 -12.72
CA THR A 301 0.89 -8.24 -11.68
C THR A 301 0.11 -7.18 -10.93
N ASP A 302 0.53 -6.88 -9.71
CA ASP A 302 -0.09 -5.84 -8.89
C ASP A 302 0.00 -4.47 -9.60
N MET A 303 1.10 -4.21 -10.30
CA MET A 303 1.32 -3.01 -11.10
C MET A 303 0.35 -2.93 -12.29
N GLU A 304 0.20 -4.00 -13.08
CA GLU A 304 -0.76 -4.06 -14.22
C GLU A 304 -2.21 -3.83 -13.75
N VAL A 305 -2.57 -4.33 -12.57
CA VAL A 305 -3.89 -4.09 -11.98
C VAL A 305 -4.08 -2.59 -11.70
N PHE A 306 -3.11 -1.94 -11.05
CA PHE A 306 -3.19 -0.50 -10.79
C PHE A 306 -3.18 0.31 -12.09
N GLU A 307 -2.33 -0.04 -13.06
CA GLU A 307 -2.36 0.58 -14.38
C GLU A 307 -3.74 0.49 -15.01
N SER A 308 -4.36 -0.69 -15.02
CA SER A 308 -5.70 -0.84 -15.60
C SER A 308 -6.74 0.05 -14.90
N VAL A 309 -6.73 0.11 -13.57
CA VAL A 309 -7.72 0.88 -12.78
C VAL A 309 -7.55 2.38 -13.01
N PHE A 310 -6.31 2.87 -13.12
CA PHE A 310 -6.02 4.31 -13.24
C PHE A 310 -5.84 4.79 -14.70
N GLN A 311 -5.61 3.91 -15.68
CA GLN A 311 -5.59 4.23 -17.12
C GLN A 311 -6.98 4.35 -17.74
N ILE A 312 -7.97 3.56 -17.28
CA ILE A 312 -9.36 3.63 -17.76
C ILE A 312 -9.90 5.07 -17.63
N GLU A 313 -9.54 5.76 -16.54
CA GLU A 313 -9.93 7.16 -16.27
C GLU A 313 -9.18 8.17 -17.14
N LEU A 314 -7.86 7.99 -17.36
CA LEU A 314 -7.02 8.87 -18.19
C LEU A 314 -7.45 8.89 -19.67
N SER A 315 -7.96 7.76 -20.18
CA SER A 315 -8.55 7.71 -21.52
C SER A 315 -9.89 8.42 -21.62
N SER A 316 -10.60 8.59 -20.50
CA SER A 316 -11.91 9.22 -20.46
C SER A 316 -11.85 10.75 -20.35
N LYS A 317 -10.75 11.33 -19.82
CA LYS A 317 -10.49 12.79 -19.60
C LYS A 317 -11.67 13.61 -19.04
N ARG A 318 -12.77 13.00 -18.65
CA ARG A 318 -13.95 13.68 -18.12
C ARG A 318 -13.85 13.55 -16.62
N ALA A 319 -13.83 14.70 -15.95
CA ALA A 319 -14.14 14.74 -14.54
C ALA A 319 -15.42 13.89 -14.31
N PRO A 320 -15.45 13.04 -13.27
CA PRO A 320 -16.59 12.18 -13.05
C PRO A 320 -17.85 13.03 -12.96
N THR A 321 -18.82 12.71 -13.82
CA THR A 321 -20.11 13.42 -13.90
C THR A 321 -20.84 13.36 -12.57
N ASP A 322 -21.68 14.35 -12.27
CA ASP A 322 -22.51 14.36 -11.06
C ASP A 322 -23.31 13.05 -10.89
N MET A 323 -23.74 12.43 -11.99
CA MET A 323 -24.41 11.13 -11.97
C MET A 323 -23.48 9.99 -11.54
N ALA A 324 -22.22 9.97 -11.99
CA ALA A 324 -21.23 8.98 -11.55
C ALA A 324 -20.92 9.13 -10.05
N ILE A 325 -20.87 10.37 -9.55
CA ILE A 325 -20.74 10.66 -8.11
C ILE A 325 -21.96 10.11 -7.37
N PHE A 326 -23.16 10.45 -7.84
CA PHE A 326 -24.42 9.99 -7.26
C PHE A 326 -24.47 8.45 -7.20
N GLU A 327 -24.08 7.78 -8.28
CA GLU A 327 -24.05 6.31 -8.33
C GLU A 327 -23.03 5.67 -7.38
N SER A 328 -21.95 6.37 -7.05
CA SER A 328 -20.93 5.88 -6.11
C SER A 328 -21.30 6.08 -4.63
N VAL A 329 -22.12 7.09 -4.34
CA VAL A 329 -22.46 7.50 -2.96
C VAL A 329 -23.74 6.81 -2.46
N PHE A 330 -24.72 6.58 -3.33
CA PHE A 330 -26.04 6.10 -2.94
C PHE A 330 -26.21 4.58 -3.12
N HIS A 331 -27.01 3.95 -2.26
CA HIS A 331 -27.34 2.53 -2.38
C HIS A 331 -28.04 2.26 -3.73
N PRO A 332 -27.82 1.10 -4.40
CA PRO A 332 -28.42 0.80 -5.70
C PRO A 332 -29.94 0.99 -5.78
N ASP A 333 -30.65 0.79 -4.66
CA ASP A 333 -32.09 0.95 -4.58
C ASP A 333 -32.53 2.43 -4.56
N GLU A 334 -31.72 3.30 -3.95
CA GLU A 334 -31.94 4.75 -3.97
C GLU A 334 -31.69 5.31 -5.38
N ILE A 335 -30.66 4.78 -6.06
CA ILE A 335 -30.40 5.11 -7.47
C ILE A 335 -31.57 4.68 -8.36
N LYS A 336 -32.12 3.48 -8.14
CA LYS A 336 -33.32 3.03 -8.87
C LYS A 336 -34.53 3.92 -8.61
N ARG A 337 -34.75 4.36 -7.36
CA ARG A 337 -35.86 5.25 -7.00
C ARG A 337 -35.77 6.58 -7.74
N VAL A 338 -34.61 7.25 -7.68
CA VAL A 338 -34.38 8.54 -8.35
C VAL A 338 -34.48 8.42 -9.87
N ARG A 339 -33.93 7.35 -10.47
CA ARG A 339 -34.07 7.11 -11.92
C ARG A 339 -35.53 6.89 -12.32
N LYS A 340 -36.33 6.21 -11.49
CA LYS A 340 -37.76 5.99 -11.74
C LYS A 340 -38.56 7.29 -11.65
N GLU A 341 -38.27 8.13 -10.67
CA GLU A 341 -38.89 9.46 -10.50
C GLU A 341 -38.50 10.43 -11.64
N ALA A 342 -37.25 10.40 -12.10
CA ALA A 342 -36.79 11.21 -13.23
C ALA A 342 -37.47 10.79 -14.56
N ALA A 343 -37.62 9.48 -14.79
CA ALA A 343 -38.31 8.96 -15.97
C ALA A 343 -39.81 9.28 -15.95
N SER A 344 -40.47 9.28 -14.78
CA SER A 344 -41.87 9.70 -14.68
C SER A 344 -42.04 11.20 -14.90
N SER A 345 -41.09 12.02 -14.45
CA SER A 345 -41.14 13.48 -14.58
C SER A 345 -40.88 13.97 -16.01
N SER A 346 -40.00 13.30 -16.76
CA SER A 346 -39.73 13.62 -18.17
C SER A 346 -40.94 13.30 -19.08
N SER A 347 -41.75 12.31 -18.70
CA SER A 347 -42.96 11.94 -19.44
C SER A 347 -44.11 12.93 -19.26
N THR A 348 -44.09 13.77 -18.22
CA THR A 348 -45.16 14.75 -17.95
C THR A 348 -44.99 16.05 -18.74
N ASN A 349 -43.76 16.39 -19.15
CA ASN A 349 -43.47 17.63 -19.88
C ASN A 349 -43.60 17.51 -21.41
N MET A 350 -43.93 16.33 -21.95
CA MET A 350 -44.14 16.11 -23.38
C MET A 350 -45.61 16.14 -23.83
N VAL A 351 -46.55 16.42 -22.92
CA VAL A 351 -48.01 16.45 -23.21
C VAL A 351 -48.57 17.89 -23.23
N LEU A 352 -47.72 18.91 -23.13
CA LEU A 352 -48.10 20.31 -23.23
C LEU A 352 -47.26 21.00 -24.33
N SER A 353 -47.60 20.74 -25.59
CA SER A 353 -47.22 21.58 -26.75
C SER A 353 -48.25 21.42 -27.85
#